data_AF-A0A0M4DT09-F1
#
_entry.id   AF-A0A0M4DT09-F1
#
_cell.length_a   1.000
_cell.length_b   1.000
_cell.length_c   1.000
_cell.angle_alpha   90.00
_cell.angle_beta   90.00
_cell.angle_gamma   90.00
#
_symmetry.space_group_name_H-M   'P 1'
#
loop_
_entity.id
_entity.type
_entity.pdbx_description
1 polymer ?
#
loop_
_entity_poly.entity_id
_entity_poly.type
_entity_poly.pdbx_seq_one_letter_code
_entity_poly.pdbx_strand_id
1 'polypeptide(L)'
;MDQAAYGDLLAAAPAPHTGAELAALVGLLTGPGKRIGTVAVGHSRDAPSRAAAEAFTVAWEARGGTVLAVVDWPESAASWLRPAVRLTETAPDAWVVAAAPLGFAQLARRLRHSTDWDPARTCAFAALGDHRLPALAGDGTLHGLRGATADGGTWEVHHDAVTGLPPAANTP
;
A
#
# COMPACT_ATOMS: atom_id res chain seq x y z
N MET A 1 19.21 -5.36 17.33
CA MET A 1 18.37 -4.83 16.25
C MET A 1 19.32 -4.38 15.16
N ASP A 2 19.30 -5.06 14.01
CA ASP A 2 20.42 -5.03 13.07
C ASP A 2 20.36 -3.79 12.15
N GLN A 3 21.20 -2.81 12.43
CA GLN A 3 21.21 -1.50 11.77
C GLN A 3 21.59 -1.62 10.27
N ALA A 4 22.40 -2.62 9.91
CA ALA A 4 22.78 -2.90 8.52
C ALA A 4 21.59 -3.42 7.71
N ALA A 5 20.75 -4.29 8.29
CA ALA A 5 19.54 -4.80 7.63
C ALA A 5 18.52 -3.67 7.40
N TYR A 6 18.38 -2.71 8.32
CA TYR A 6 17.55 -1.52 8.04
C TYR A 6 18.15 -0.61 6.98
N GLY A 7 19.48 -0.56 6.87
CA GLY A 7 20.23 0.19 5.85
C GLY A 7 19.82 -0.11 4.40
N ASP A 8 19.61 -1.37 4.06
CA ASP A 8 19.20 -1.75 2.70
C ASP A 8 17.75 -1.34 2.39
N LEU A 9 16.88 -1.36 3.40
CA LEU A 9 15.51 -0.87 3.33
C LEU A 9 15.46 0.66 3.15
N LEU A 10 16.44 1.35 3.74
CA LEU A 10 16.62 2.80 3.64
C LEU A 10 17.15 3.25 2.28
N ALA A 11 17.83 2.37 1.53
CA ALA A 11 18.52 2.72 0.28
C ALA A 11 17.79 2.25 -0.99
N ALA A 12 16.93 1.23 -0.90
CA ALA A 12 16.31 0.64 -2.08
C ALA A 12 15.04 1.40 -2.51
N ALA A 13 15.11 2.04 -3.67
CA ALA A 13 13.92 2.46 -4.38
C ALA A 13 13.04 1.23 -4.70
N PRO A 14 11.70 1.37 -4.70
CA PRO A 14 10.81 0.28 -5.07
C PRO A 14 11.14 -0.28 -6.47
N ALA A 15 11.03 -1.60 -6.64
CA ALA A 15 11.07 -2.19 -7.96
C ALA A 15 9.85 -1.73 -8.78
N PRO A 16 9.95 -1.63 -10.12
CA PRO A 16 8.79 -1.42 -10.97
C PRO A 16 7.73 -2.49 -10.74
N HIS A 17 6.46 -2.08 -10.71
CA HIS A 17 5.35 -3.02 -10.54
C HIS A 17 5.24 -3.97 -11.74
N THR A 18 4.69 -5.15 -11.51
CA THR A 18 4.40 -6.12 -12.58
C THR A 18 2.92 -6.15 -12.94
N GLY A 19 2.58 -6.69 -14.11
CA GLY A 19 1.18 -6.94 -14.48
C GLY A 19 0.48 -7.95 -13.56
N ALA A 20 1.22 -8.96 -13.07
CA ALA A 20 0.69 -9.97 -12.15
C ALA A 20 0.36 -9.36 -10.78
N GLU A 21 1.24 -8.50 -10.27
CA GLU A 21 1.04 -7.73 -9.05
C GLU A 21 -0.20 -6.82 -9.16
N LEU A 22 -0.31 -6.05 -10.25
CA LEU A 22 -1.45 -5.17 -10.48
C LEU A 22 -2.77 -5.96 -10.53
N ALA A 23 -2.78 -7.11 -11.23
CA ALA A 23 -3.94 -7.97 -11.33
C ALA A 23 -4.36 -8.52 -9.95
N ALA A 24 -3.40 -9.00 -9.16
CA ALA A 24 -3.65 -9.51 -7.80
C ALA A 24 -4.16 -8.40 -6.87
N LEU A 25 -3.60 -7.19 -6.96
CA LEU A 25 -4.02 -6.04 -6.16
C LEU A 25 -5.46 -5.64 -6.46
N VAL A 26 -5.84 -5.59 -7.74
CA VAL A 26 -7.23 -5.37 -8.15
C VAL A 26 -8.12 -6.50 -7.61
N GLY A 27 -7.66 -7.75 -7.67
CA GLY A 27 -8.37 -8.91 -7.11
C GLY A 27 -8.67 -8.78 -5.62
N LEU A 28 -7.74 -8.23 -4.82
CA LEU A 28 -7.95 -7.97 -3.38
C LEU A 28 -9.08 -6.97 -3.10
N LEU A 29 -9.36 -6.06 -4.04
CA LEU A 29 -10.43 -5.07 -3.92
C LEU A 29 -11.76 -5.58 -4.48
N THR A 30 -11.73 -6.47 -5.47
CA THR A 30 -12.94 -6.98 -6.14
C THR A 30 -13.31 -8.42 -5.76
N GLY A 31 -12.70 -8.97 -4.72
CA GLY A 31 -13.00 -10.30 -4.23
C GLY A 31 -14.47 -10.47 -3.76
N PRO A 32 -14.95 -11.72 -3.64
CA PRO A 32 -16.34 -12.01 -3.27
C PRO A 32 -16.76 -11.30 -1.98
N GLY A 33 -17.96 -10.71 -1.98
CA GLY A 33 -18.52 -10.01 -0.82
C GLY A 33 -17.98 -8.60 -0.57
N LYS A 34 -16.99 -8.13 -1.34
CA LYS A 34 -16.51 -6.74 -1.26
C LYS A 34 -17.41 -5.83 -2.08
N ARG A 35 -17.85 -4.72 -1.48
CA ARG A 35 -18.57 -3.62 -2.14
C ARG A 35 -17.70 -2.38 -2.14
N ILE A 36 -16.55 -2.45 -2.81
CA ILE A 36 -15.62 -1.34 -2.96
C ILE A 36 -15.88 -0.70 -4.33
N GLY A 37 -16.44 0.51 -4.33
CA GLY A 37 -16.66 1.30 -5.55
C GLY A 37 -15.72 2.51 -5.64
N THR A 38 -15.28 3.02 -4.50
CA THR A 38 -14.45 4.22 -4.39
C THR A 38 -13.12 3.93 -3.71
N VAL A 39 -12.04 4.53 -4.24
CA VAL A 39 -10.70 4.39 -3.66
C VAL A 39 -9.99 5.73 -3.56
N ALA A 40 -9.11 5.89 -2.58
CA ALA A 40 -8.07 6.92 -2.61
C ALA A 40 -6.70 6.26 -2.79
N VAL A 41 -5.88 6.85 -3.65
CA VAL A 41 -4.56 6.33 -4.00
C VAL A 41 -3.48 7.21 -3.39
N GLY A 42 -2.55 6.59 -2.67
CA GLY A 42 -1.38 7.24 -2.10
C GLY A 42 -0.09 6.72 -2.71
N HIS A 43 0.88 7.58 -2.97
CA HIS A 43 2.19 7.14 -3.45
C HIS A 43 3.38 8.01 -3.02
N SER A 44 4.56 7.42 -2.95
CA SER A 44 5.81 8.20 -2.88
C SER A 44 6.20 8.77 -4.25
N ARG A 45 7.05 9.81 -4.25
CA ARG A 45 7.39 10.57 -5.47
C ARG A 45 8.36 9.89 -6.44
N ASP A 46 8.97 8.78 -6.04
CA ASP A 46 9.83 7.99 -6.91
C ASP A 46 9.08 7.48 -8.14
N ALA A 47 9.81 7.26 -9.24
CA ALA A 47 9.21 6.88 -10.51
C ALA A 47 8.47 5.54 -10.48
N PRO A 48 8.99 4.47 -9.84
CA PRO A 48 8.27 3.20 -9.71
C PRO A 48 6.93 3.34 -8.99
N SER A 49 6.89 4.04 -7.86
CA SER A 49 5.66 4.26 -7.07
C SER A 49 4.60 5.06 -7.82
N ARG A 50 5.00 6.14 -8.48
CA ARG A 50 4.10 6.93 -9.33
C ARG A 50 3.55 6.09 -10.50
N ALA A 51 4.41 5.34 -11.20
CA ALA A 51 3.96 4.50 -12.31
C ALA A 51 2.97 3.41 -11.86
N ALA A 52 3.17 2.83 -10.68
CA ALA A 52 2.24 1.86 -10.08
C ALA A 52 0.89 2.50 -9.71
N ALA A 53 0.90 3.69 -9.11
CA ALA A 53 -0.33 4.43 -8.79
C ALA A 53 -1.12 4.83 -10.04
N GLU A 54 -0.43 5.27 -11.10
CA GLU A 54 -1.03 5.58 -12.40
C GLU A 54 -1.65 4.33 -13.05
N ALA A 55 -0.92 3.21 -13.08
CA ALA A 55 -1.41 1.95 -13.63
C ALA A 55 -2.63 1.42 -12.87
N PHE A 56 -2.63 1.51 -11.54
CA PHE A 56 -3.78 1.16 -10.72
C PHE A 56 -5.00 2.04 -11.01
N THR A 57 -4.81 3.36 -11.08
CA THR A 57 -5.89 4.32 -11.36
C THR A 57 -6.58 3.99 -12.67
N VAL A 58 -5.80 3.77 -13.74
CA VAL A 58 -6.33 3.38 -15.06
C VAL A 58 -7.08 2.05 -14.98
N ALA A 59 -6.51 1.03 -14.33
CA ALA A 59 -7.14 -0.27 -14.20
C ALA A 59 -8.44 -0.25 -13.38
N TRP A 60 -8.51 0.59 -12.35
CA TRP A 60 -9.69 0.73 -11.49
C TRP A 60 -10.84 1.45 -12.23
N GLU A 61 -10.54 2.56 -12.90
CA GLU A 61 -11.53 3.32 -13.66
C GLU A 61 -12.05 2.56 -14.87
N ALA A 62 -11.19 1.81 -15.58
CA ALA A 62 -11.61 0.94 -16.68
C ALA A 62 -12.62 -0.15 -16.26
N ARG A 63 -12.67 -0.48 -14.96
CA ARG A 63 -13.63 -1.44 -14.37
C ARG A 63 -14.89 -0.76 -13.83
N GLY A 64 -15.03 0.55 -13.99
CA GLY A 64 -16.14 1.36 -13.47
C GLY A 64 -15.97 1.79 -12.01
N GLY A 65 -14.80 1.57 -11.41
CA GLY A 65 -14.48 2.12 -10.09
C GLY A 65 -14.18 3.61 -10.15
N THR A 66 -14.28 4.31 -9.02
CA THR A 66 -13.98 5.75 -8.92
C THR A 66 -12.76 6.00 -8.05
N VAL A 67 -11.80 6.79 -8.53
CA VAL A 67 -10.69 7.29 -7.72
C VAL A 67 -11.04 8.68 -7.18
N LEU A 68 -11.21 8.80 -5.87
CA LEU A 68 -11.62 10.05 -5.22
C LEU A 68 -10.45 11.01 -5.01
N ALA A 69 -9.24 10.49 -4.83
CA ALA A 69 -8.04 11.27 -4.63
C ALA A 69 -6.80 10.49 -5.06
N VAL A 70 -5.82 11.21 -5.60
CA VAL A 70 -4.44 10.74 -5.75
C VAL A 70 -3.55 11.69 -4.96
N VAL A 71 -2.79 11.15 -4.00
CA VAL A 71 -1.99 11.92 -3.05
C VAL A 71 -0.56 11.42 -3.07
N ASP A 72 0.37 12.33 -3.33
CA ASP A 72 1.80 12.06 -3.27
C ASP A 72 2.43 12.57 -1.95
N TRP A 73 3.56 11.97 -1.56
CA TRP A 73 4.43 12.49 -0.51
C TRP A 73 5.93 12.27 -0.84
N PRO A 74 6.81 13.15 -0.35
CA PRO A 74 8.25 12.89 -0.40
C PRO A 74 8.64 11.82 0.61
N GLU A 75 9.79 11.17 0.42
CA GLU A 75 10.32 10.16 1.35
C GLU A 75 10.70 10.74 2.71
N SER A 76 11.07 12.02 2.73
CA SER A 76 11.35 12.80 3.93
C SER A 76 10.47 14.04 3.93
N ALA A 77 9.63 14.18 4.96
CA ALA A 77 8.74 15.32 5.14
C ALA A 77 8.94 15.91 6.54
N ALA A 78 8.97 17.25 6.63
CA ALA A 78 8.95 17.94 7.91
C ALA A 78 7.60 17.74 8.65
N SER A 79 6.54 17.40 7.91
CA SER A 79 5.23 17.07 8.47
C SER A 79 4.47 16.10 7.56
N TRP A 80 3.90 15.08 8.19
CA TRP A 80 3.07 14.05 7.55
C TRP A 80 1.57 14.34 7.64
N LEU A 81 1.16 15.40 8.34
CA LEU A 81 -0.27 15.67 8.58
C LEU A 81 -1.02 15.98 7.28
N ARG A 82 -0.43 16.82 6.42
CA ARG A 82 -1.07 17.24 5.17
C ARG A 82 -1.37 16.06 4.24
N PRO A 83 -0.41 15.16 3.91
CA PRO A 83 -0.73 13.99 3.11
C PRO A 83 -1.72 13.05 3.81
N ALA A 84 -1.64 12.88 5.14
CA ALA A 84 -2.58 12.03 5.88
C ALA A 84 -4.03 12.53 5.77
N VAL A 85 -4.25 13.83 5.97
CA VAL A 85 -5.59 14.45 5.84
C VAL A 85 -6.10 14.33 4.41
N ARG A 86 -5.29 14.71 3.40
CA ARG A 86 -5.72 14.62 1.99
C ARG A 86 -6.09 13.20 1.56
N LEU A 87 -5.40 12.19 2.09
CA LEU A 87 -5.66 10.79 1.77
C LEU A 87 -6.97 10.28 2.38
N THR A 88 -7.46 10.90 3.45
CA THR A 88 -8.63 10.43 4.23
C THR A 88 -9.85 11.34 4.11
N GLU A 89 -9.69 12.56 3.62
CA GLU A 89 -10.72 13.60 3.51
C GLU A 89 -11.97 13.15 2.74
N THR A 90 -11.81 12.32 1.71
CA THR A 90 -12.92 11.87 0.84
C THR A 90 -13.63 10.61 1.34
N ALA A 91 -13.21 10.04 2.47
CA ALA A 91 -13.77 8.81 3.06
C ALA A 91 -14.05 7.68 2.03
N PRO A 92 -13.04 7.24 1.25
CA PRO A 92 -13.22 6.21 0.22
C PRO A 92 -13.59 4.86 0.84
N ASP A 93 -14.12 3.92 0.05
CA ASP A 93 -14.37 2.55 0.50
C ASP A 93 -13.07 1.81 0.88
N ALA A 94 -11.98 2.10 0.17
CA ALA A 94 -10.65 1.54 0.43
C ALA A 94 -9.51 2.50 0.06
N TRP A 95 -8.32 2.22 0.57
CA TRP A 95 -7.09 2.91 0.20
C TRP A 95 -6.17 2.00 -0.60
N VAL A 96 -5.45 2.58 -1.56
CA VAL A 96 -4.39 1.88 -2.30
C VAL A 96 -3.09 2.63 -2.17
N VAL A 97 -2.01 1.91 -1.82
CA VAL A 97 -0.70 2.53 -1.58
C VAL A 97 0.38 1.89 -2.45
N ALA A 98 1.05 2.71 -3.26
CA ALA A 98 2.26 2.36 -3.98
C ALA A 98 3.40 3.24 -3.47
N ALA A 99 4.24 2.73 -2.55
CA ALA A 99 5.25 3.59 -1.94
C ALA A 99 6.51 2.84 -1.50
N ALA A 100 7.57 3.63 -1.32
CA ALA A 100 8.74 3.24 -0.56
C ALA A 100 8.37 3.01 0.93
N PRO A 101 8.96 1.99 1.59
CA PRO A 101 8.56 1.58 2.94
C PRO A 101 8.75 2.63 4.03
N LEU A 102 9.85 3.39 4.03
CA LEU A 102 10.19 4.27 5.15
C LEU A 102 9.23 5.48 5.22
N GLY A 103 9.04 6.17 4.10
CA GLY A 103 8.11 7.29 4.00
C GLY A 103 6.69 6.85 4.32
N PHE A 104 6.28 5.67 3.85
CA PHE A 104 4.99 5.10 4.21
C PHE A 104 4.88 4.76 5.71
N ALA A 105 5.90 4.19 6.35
CA ALA A 105 5.86 3.91 7.79
C ALA A 105 5.64 5.18 8.62
N GLN A 106 6.28 6.29 8.24
CA GLN A 106 6.08 7.57 8.91
C GLN A 106 4.68 8.15 8.65
N LEU A 107 4.19 8.05 7.40
CA LEU A 107 2.84 8.45 7.06
C LEU A 107 1.78 7.62 7.78
N ALA A 108 1.93 6.29 7.85
CA ALA A 108 1.00 5.37 8.48
C ALA A 108 0.85 5.65 9.98
N ARG A 109 1.97 5.94 10.67
CA ARG A 109 1.94 6.43 12.06
C ARG A 109 1.09 7.68 12.20
N ARG A 110 1.23 8.62 11.27
CA ARG A 110 0.46 9.86 11.29
C ARG A 110 -1.01 9.63 10.96
N LEU A 111 -1.31 8.78 9.99
CA LEU A 111 -2.66 8.37 9.62
C LEU A 111 -3.39 7.79 10.83
N ARG A 112 -2.79 6.80 11.52
CA ARG A 112 -3.38 6.18 12.72
C ARG A 112 -3.64 7.17 13.84
N HIS A 113 -2.76 8.15 14.01
CA HIS A 113 -2.87 9.09 15.11
C HIS A 113 -3.85 10.24 14.86
N SER A 114 -4.06 10.64 13.59
CA SER A 114 -4.71 11.92 13.27
C SER A 114 -5.92 11.82 12.33
N THR A 115 -6.31 10.61 11.91
CA THR A 115 -7.38 10.39 10.93
C THR A 115 -8.11 9.08 11.23
N ASP A 116 -9.25 8.86 10.55
CA ASP A 116 -10.01 7.60 10.61
C ASP A 116 -9.46 6.52 9.67
N TRP A 117 -8.18 6.61 9.29
CA TRP A 117 -7.55 5.64 8.41
C TRP A 117 -7.54 4.23 9.03
N ASP A 118 -8.01 3.26 8.24
CA ASP A 118 -8.06 1.86 8.63
C ASP A 118 -7.11 1.01 7.77
N PRO A 119 -6.05 0.42 8.36
CA PRO A 119 -5.15 -0.49 7.64
C PRO A 119 -5.88 -1.69 7.04
N ALA A 120 -6.95 -2.20 7.68
CA ALA A 120 -7.72 -3.34 7.17
C ALA A 120 -8.49 -3.04 5.87
N ARG A 121 -8.67 -1.75 5.56
CA ARG A 121 -9.27 -1.24 4.32
C ARG A 121 -8.23 -0.76 3.31
N THR A 122 -6.95 -0.98 3.60
CA THR A 122 -5.84 -0.55 2.74
C THR A 122 -5.23 -1.75 2.01
N CYS A 123 -5.01 -1.60 0.71
CA CYS A 123 -4.28 -2.55 -0.14
C CYS A 123 -3.00 -1.90 -0.66
N ALA A 124 -1.90 -2.64 -0.77
CA ALA A 124 -0.61 -2.08 -1.17
C ALA A 124 0.16 -2.94 -2.18
N PHE A 125 1.08 -2.30 -2.90
CA PHE A 125 2.03 -2.96 -3.80
C PHE A 125 3.13 -3.70 -3.02
N ALA A 126 3.82 -4.61 -3.70
CA ALA A 126 4.81 -5.56 -3.17
C ALA A 126 5.93 -4.90 -2.39
N ALA A 127 6.29 -3.66 -2.74
CA ALA A 127 7.29 -2.88 -2.02
C ALA A 127 6.97 -2.74 -0.52
N LEU A 128 5.69 -2.73 -0.14
CA LEU A 128 5.25 -2.63 1.26
C LEU A 128 5.02 -3.99 1.94
N GLY A 129 5.25 -5.10 1.23
CA GLY A 129 5.17 -6.46 1.79
C GLY A 129 6.43 -6.89 2.57
N ASP A 130 7.36 -5.99 2.86
CA ASP A 130 8.58 -6.30 3.59
C ASP A 130 8.30 -6.60 5.07
N HIS A 131 8.80 -7.73 5.57
CA HIS A 131 8.61 -8.17 6.96
C HIS A 131 9.11 -7.17 8.03
N ARG A 132 9.97 -6.21 7.66
CA ARG A 132 10.51 -5.19 8.57
C ARG A 132 9.60 -3.96 8.67
N LEU A 133 8.65 -3.78 7.77
CA LEU A 133 7.77 -2.60 7.71
C LEU A 133 6.91 -2.43 8.98
N PRO A 134 6.26 -3.47 9.55
CA PRO A 134 5.49 -3.33 10.79
C PRO A 134 6.31 -2.76 11.94
N ALA A 135 7.55 -3.23 12.12
CA ALA A 135 8.45 -2.72 13.15
C ALA A 135 8.85 -1.24 12.93
N LEU A 136 8.94 -0.77 11.67
CA LEU A 136 9.19 0.65 11.37
C LEU A 136 8.00 1.54 11.69
N ALA A 137 6.80 1.05 11.41
CA ALA A 137 5.56 1.77 11.67
C ALA A 137 5.19 1.73 13.16
N GLY A 138 5.65 0.73 13.90
CA GLY A 138 5.33 0.50 15.31
C GLY A 138 4.14 -0.45 15.47
N ASP A 139 4.15 -1.18 16.59
CA ASP A 139 3.23 -2.28 16.89
C ASP A 139 1.75 -1.91 16.64
N GLY A 140 1.04 -2.80 15.95
CA GLY A 140 -0.39 -2.66 15.62
C GLY A 140 -0.75 -1.54 14.65
N THR A 141 0.20 -0.70 14.22
CA THR A 141 -0.05 0.42 13.28
C THR A 141 -0.59 -0.09 11.94
N LEU A 142 -0.05 -1.21 11.47
CA LEU A 142 -0.34 -1.78 10.15
C LEU A 142 -1.18 -3.06 10.20
N HIS A 143 -1.66 -3.48 11.37
CA HIS A 143 -2.43 -4.72 11.50
C HIS A 143 -3.65 -4.70 10.56
N GLY A 144 -3.76 -5.71 9.69
CA GLY A 144 -4.81 -5.84 8.65
C GLY A 144 -4.45 -5.24 7.30
N LEU A 145 -3.33 -4.50 7.18
CA LEU A 145 -2.82 -4.06 5.88
C LEU A 145 -2.52 -5.28 5.02
N ARG A 146 -2.96 -5.27 3.77
CA ARG A 146 -2.72 -6.34 2.80
C ARG A 146 -2.19 -5.81 1.49
N GLY A 147 -1.69 -6.69 0.65
CA GLY A 147 -1.19 -6.28 -0.65
C GLY A 147 -0.89 -7.45 -1.58
N ALA A 148 -0.42 -7.09 -2.77
CA ALA A 148 0.00 -8.04 -3.78
C ALA A 148 1.52 -8.22 -3.77
N THR A 149 1.99 -9.41 -4.13
CA THR A 149 3.41 -9.67 -4.40
C THR A 149 3.72 -9.48 -5.89
N ALA A 150 5.00 -9.31 -6.24
CA ALA A 150 5.45 -9.07 -7.61
C ALA A 150 5.12 -10.23 -8.59
N ASP A 151 4.93 -11.45 -8.07
CA ASP A 151 4.58 -12.66 -8.81
C ASP A 151 3.06 -12.95 -8.85
N GLY A 152 2.23 -12.04 -8.31
CA GLY A 152 0.76 -12.17 -8.33
C GLY A 152 0.16 -12.96 -7.16
N GLY A 153 0.97 -13.29 -6.16
CA GLY A 153 0.48 -13.69 -4.83
C GLY A 153 -0.02 -12.49 -4.01
N THR A 154 -0.28 -12.72 -2.74
CA THR A 154 -0.73 -11.69 -1.80
C THR A 154 -0.01 -11.79 -0.47
N TRP A 155 -0.06 -10.72 0.32
CA TRP A 155 0.49 -10.69 1.67
C TRP A 155 -0.45 -9.93 2.59
N GLU A 156 -0.37 -10.22 3.89
CA GLU A 156 -1.13 -9.55 4.94
C GLU A 156 -0.26 -9.33 6.18
N VAL A 157 -0.49 -8.22 6.86
CA VAL A 157 0.15 -7.88 8.13
C VAL A 157 -0.72 -8.35 9.29
N HIS A 158 -0.19 -9.27 10.10
CA HIS A 158 -0.77 -9.69 11.37
C HIS A 158 0.14 -9.24 12.51
N HIS A 159 -0.23 -8.14 13.17
CA HIS A 159 0.58 -7.47 14.19
C HIS A 159 1.95 -7.07 13.63
N ASP A 160 3.02 -7.70 14.10
CA ASP A 160 4.40 -7.43 13.67
C ASP A 160 4.88 -8.39 12.57
N ALA A 161 4.03 -9.33 12.14
CA ALA A 161 4.37 -10.33 11.13
C ALA A 161 3.74 -10.01 9.78
N VAL A 162 4.46 -10.31 8.69
CA VAL A 162 3.93 -10.31 7.33
C VAL A 162 3.84 -11.75 6.86
N THR A 163 2.65 -12.18 6.46
CA THR A 163 2.40 -13.53 5.92
C THR A 163 2.04 -13.44 4.45
N GLY A 164 2.73 -14.24 3.62
CA GLY A 164 2.48 -14.32 2.18
C GLY A 164 1.63 -15.54 1.81
N LEU A 165 0.78 -15.37 0.81
CA LEU A 165 0.08 -16.44 0.10
C LEU A 165 0.56 -16.45 -1.36
N PRO A 166 1.00 -17.60 -1.89
CA PRO A 166 1.44 -17.68 -3.27
C PRO A 166 0.27 -17.39 -4.23
N PRO A 167 0.56 -17.02 -5.50
CA PRO A 167 -0.48 -16.91 -6.51
C PRO A 167 -1.29 -18.21 -6.56
N ALA A 168 -2.62 -18.10 -6.68
CA ALA A 168 -3.46 -19.28 -6.85
C ALA A 168 -2.94 -20.04 -8.07
N ALA A 169 -2.55 -21.31 -7.87
CA ALA A 169 -2.09 -22.14 -8.96
C ALA A 169 -3.22 -22.22 -9.99
N ASN A 170 -2.98 -21.66 -11.19
CA ASN A 170 -3.85 -21.94 -12.33
C ASN A 170 -3.81 -23.45 -12.53
N THR A 171 -4.87 -24.13 -12.09
CA THR A 171 -5.06 -25.54 -12.45
C THR A 171 -5.42 -25.52 -13.94
N PRO A 172 -4.63 -26.17 -14.81
CA PRO A 172 -4.89 -26.18 -16.25
C PRO A 172 -6.21 -26.86 -16.61
#